data_AF-A0A0B7GQ64-F1
#
_entry.id   AF-A0A0B7GQ64-F1
#
_cell.length_a   1.000
_cell.length_b   1.000
_cell.length_c   1.000
_cell.angle_alpha   90.00
_cell.angle_beta   90.00
_cell.angle_gamma   90.00
#
_symmetry.space_group_name_H-M   'P 1'
#
loop_
_entity.id
_entity.type
_entity.pdbx_description
1 polymer ?
#
loop_
_entity_poly.entity_id
_entity_poly.type
_entity_poly.pdbx_seq_one_letter_code
_entity_poly.pdbx_strand_id
1 'polypeptide(L)'
;MGAATRFSASQAADALYSLGSAGQSATEAAASLDGVLSLAGATGSDLAFTSETITSTLSQFNMEASKASHVADVYAKAISKSQANMTKLSYSMRYVGPVASGLGISLETATAALMRLYNTGYGGEMAGNYLKNGLQRLASGGEDFKAKLDAIGLSYDEVNPKTNNLADIIERLREKQVDVTKANELFGDAAGGAMLKLIEGGGEAIRTMDGLLQSSHGTAEEMQKMQNTSFANTKDELSSAFEAVQITLTSNVIPAVDMVAKAFTKVLQFVNELPVGVQVAGTDISDNGGSGGTFIACCLECKENKGGNGSPQCYDDV
;
A
#
# COMPACT_ATOMS: atom_id res chain seq x y z
N MET A 1 13.37 -0.94 -23.16
CA MET A 1 12.59 -1.22 -21.93
C MET A 1 13.21 -0.54 -20.70
N GLY A 2 14.54 -0.59 -20.47
CA GLY A 2 15.18 0.07 -19.31
C GLY A 2 15.37 1.59 -19.34
N ALA A 3 14.85 2.31 -20.34
CA ALA A 3 15.01 3.77 -20.46
C ALA A 3 13.76 4.57 -20.02
N ALA A 4 12.63 3.90 -19.78
CA ALA A 4 11.36 4.56 -19.44
C ALA A 4 10.96 4.41 -17.95
N THR A 5 11.71 3.61 -17.18
CA THR A 5 11.42 3.36 -15.76
C THR A 5 12.60 3.82 -14.91
N ARG A 6 12.36 4.29 -13.68
CA ARG A 6 13.43 4.66 -12.73
C ARG A 6 14.28 3.47 -12.25
N PHE A 7 13.92 2.25 -12.66
CA PHE A 7 14.52 1.02 -12.18
C PHE A 7 15.67 0.59 -13.09
N SER A 8 16.77 0.15 -12.48
CA SER A 8 17.91 -0.37 -13.22
C SER A 8 17.60 -1.73 -13.86
N ALA A 9 18.42 -2.16 -14.82
CA ALA A 9 18.31 -3.49 -15.40
C ALA A 9 18.43 -4.61 -14.34
N SER A 10 19.25 -4.41 -13.30
CA SER A 10 19.38 -5.33 -12.18
C SER A 10 18.07 -5.41 -11.37
N GLN A 11 17.46 -4.27 -11.07
CA GLN A 11 16.17 -4.24 -10.35
C GLN A 11 15.04 -4.89 -11.17
N ALA A 12 15.03 -4.71 -12.49
CA ALA A 12 14.10 -5.42 -13.36
C ALA A 12 14.34 -6.94 -13.35
N ALA A 13 15.60 -7.39 -13.30
CA ALA A 13 15.94 -8.80 -13.15
C ALA A 13 15.50 -9.36 -11.79
N ASP A 14 15.66 -8.59 -10.71
CA ASP A 14 15.19 -8.97 -9.38
C ASP A 14 13.65 -9.12 -9.34
N ALA A 15 12.93 -8.20 -9.98
CA ALA A 15 11.47 -8.31 -10.13
C ALA A 15 11.05 -9.57 -10.90
N LEU A 16 11.74 -9.90 -12.00
CA LEU A 16 11.52 -11.14 -12.75
C LEU A 16 11.79 -12.38 -11.88
N TYR A 17 12.83 -12.34 -11.04
CA TYR A 17 13.11 -13.41 -10.09
C TYR A 17 12.00 -13.55 -9.04
N SER A 18 11.47 -12.44 -8.52
CA SER A 18 10.33 -12.45 -7.59
C SER A 18 9.06 -13.01 -8.24
N LEU A 19 8.76 -12.60 -9.47
CA LEU A 19 7.63 -13.11 -10.25
C LEU A 19 7.75 -14.63 -10.50
N GLY A 20 8.95 -15.09 -10.87
CA GLY A 20 9.23 -16.52 -11.02
C GLY A 20 9.10 -17.29 -9.70
N SER A 21 9.57 -16.71 -8.59
CA SER A 21 9.42 -17.29 -7.24
C SER A 21 7.97 -17.37 -6.78
N ALA A 22 7.12 -16.45 -7.26
CA ALA A 22 5.67 -16.48 -7.06
C ALA A 22 4.96 -17.50 -7.98
N GLY A 23 5.70 -18.28 -8.76
CA GLY A 23 5.18 -19.39 -9.57
C GLY A 23 4.86 -19.05 -11.03
N GLN A 24 5.18 -17.84 -11.51
CA GLN A 24 5.01 -17.50 -12.92
C GLN A 24 6.11 -18.13 -13.80
N SER A 25 5.74 -18.59 -14.99
CA SER A 25 6.70 -18.94 -16.04
C SER A 25 7.47 -17.70 -16.51
N ALA A 26 8.59 -17.90 -17.22
CA ALA A 26 9.38 -16.80 -17.77
C ALA A 26 8.56 -15.86 -18.67
N THR A 27 7.64 -16.41 -19.47
CA THR A 27 6.75 -15.64 -20.35
C THR A 27 5.73 -14.82 -19.55
N GLU A 28 5.15 -15.41 -18.50
CA GLU A 28 4.20 -14.72 -17.62
C GLU A 28 4.90 -13.63 -16.79
N ALA A 29 6.10 -13.90 -16.30
CA ALA A 29 6.92 -12.93 -15.59
C ALA A 29 7.25 -11.73 -16.48
N ALA A 30 7.65 -11.97 -17.73
CA ALA A 30 7.88 -10.91 -18.70
C ALA A 30 6.61 -10.09 -18.98
N ALA A 31 5.45 -10.75 -19.10
CA ALA A 31 4.16 -10.07 -19.29
C ALA A 31 3.73 -9.25 -18.05
N SER A 32 4.10 -9.70 -16.85
CA SER A 32 3.72 -9.03 -15.60
C SER A 32 4.66 -7.89 -15.20
N LEU A 33 5.88 -7.90 -15.71
CA LEU A 33 6.96 -7.01 -15.30
C LEU A 33 6.58 -5.53 -15.40
N ASP A 34 5.97 -5.10 -16.50
CA ASP A 34 5.61 -3.70 -16.71
C ASP A 34 4.58 -3.21 -15.67
N GLY A 35 3.61 -4.05 -15.31
CA GLY A 35 2.64 -3.74 -14.26
C GLY A 35 3.31 -3.59 -12.88
N VAL A 36 4.24 -4.49 -12.55
CA VAL A 36 5.04 -4.42 -11.32
C VAL A 36 5.87 -3.15 -11.26
N LEU A 37 6.64 -2.88 -12.31
CA LEU A 37 7.51 -1.69 -12.37
C LEU A 37 6.66 -0.41 -12.29
N SER A 38 5.52 -0.36 -12.97
CA SER A 38 4.63 0.81 -12.95
C SER A 38 4.05 1.04 -11.56
N LEU A 39 3.51 0.00 -10.91
CA LEU A 39 2.92 0.14 -9.57
C LEU A 39 3.96 0.43 -8.49
N ALA A 40 5.10 -0.26 -8.50
CA ALA A 40 6.21 0.01 -7.57
C ALA A 40 6.76 1.43 -7.80
N GLY A 41 6.83 1.85 -9.06
CA GLY A 41 7.18 3.21 -9.47
C GLY A 41 6.23 4.25 -8.89
N ALA A 42 4.94 4.04 -9.08
CA ALA A 42 3.85 4.91 -8.65
C ALA A 42 3.71 5.05 -7.13
N THR A 43 3.98 3.98 -6.40
CA THR A 43 3.72 3.91 -4.96
C THR A 43 4.99 4.02 -4.10
N GLY A 44 6.17 3.91 -4.71
CA GLY A 44 7.43 3.82 -4.00
C GLY A 44 7.69 2.46 -3.32
N SER A 45 6.83 1.47 -3.56
CA SER A 45 6.93 0.14 -2.93
C SER A 45 8.11 -0.67 -3.47
N ASP A 46 8.55 -1.65 -2.67
CA ASP A 46 9.54 -2.64 -3.07
C ASP A 46 9.03 -3.54 -4.22
N LEU A 47 9.94 -3.95 -5.10
CA LEU A 47 9.60 -4.73 -6.29
C LEU A 47 9.16 -6.15 -5.95
N ALA A 48 9.75 -6.80 -4.94
CA ALA A 48 9.35 -8.13 -4.53
C ALA A 48 7.95 -8.11 -3.92
N PHE A 49 7.68 -7.17 -3.00
CA PHE A 49 6.35 -6.99 -2.41
C PHE A 49 5.28 -6.63 -3.45
N THR A 50 5.62 -5.78 -4.43
CA THR A 50 4.72 -5.42 -5.52
C THR A 50 4.46 -6.61 -6.44
N SER A 51 5.49 -7.41 -6.74
CA SER A 51 5.37 -8.64 -7.53
C SER A 51 4.42 -9.62 -6.86
N GLU A 52 4.62 -9.93 -5.58
CA GLU A 52 3.75 -10.81 -4.80
C GLU A 52 2.30 -10.29 -4.77
N THR A 53 2.12 -8.99 -4.57
CA THR A 53 0.79 -8.37 -4.51
C THR A 53 0.05 -8.50 -5.86
N ILE A 54 0.74 -8.26 -6.98
CA ILE A 54 0.13 -8.40 -8.31
C ILE A 54 -0.13 -9.87 -8.63
N THR A 55 0.84 -10.76 -8.45
CA THR A 55 0.69 -12.19 -8.79
C THR A 55 -0.40 -12.86 -7.95
N SER A 56 -0.47 -12.54 -6.65
CA SER A 56 -1.52 -13.05 -5.78
C SER A 56 -2.89 -12.53 -6.21
N THR A 57 -3.02 -11.26 -6.56
CA THR A 57 -4.30 -10.69 -7.05
C THR A 57 -4.73 -11.34 -8.37
N LEU A 58 -3.80 -11.51 -9.32
CA LEU A 58 -4.07 -12.21 -10.58
C LEU A 58 -4.59 -13.63 -10.33
N SER A 59 -3.91 -14.37 -9.45
CA SER A 59 -4.32 -15.73 -9.07
C SER A 59 -5.70 -15.75 -8.40
N GLN A 60 -5.97 -14.85 -7.45
CA GLN A 60 -7.25 -14.78 -6.72
C GLN A 60 -8.45 -14.56 -7.66
N PHE A 61 -8.28 -13.73 -8.69
CA PHE A 61 -9.32 -13.42 -9.67
C PHE A 61 -9.25 -14.28 -10.94
N ASN A 62 -8.41 -15.30 -10.98
CA ASN A 62 -8.19 -16.17 -12.14
C ASN A 62 -7.86 -15.37 -13.42
N MET A 63 -7.04 -14.33 -13.29
CA MET A 63 -6.63 -13.45 -14.37
C MET A 63 -5.27 -13.88 -14.93
N GLU A 64 -5.10 -13.71 -16.24
CA GLU A 64 -3.82 -13.96 -16.91
C GLU A 64 -2.75 -12.96 -16.50
N ALA A 65 -1.47 -13.37 -16.55
CA ALA A 65 -0.31 -12.50 -16.33
C ALA A 65 -0.31 -11.22 -17.19
N SER A 66 -0.87 -11.29 -18.40
CA SER A 66 -1.06 -10.15 -19.31
C SER A 66 -1.93 -9.02 -18.71
N LYS A 67 -2.69 -9.31 -17.65
CA LYS A 67 -3.51 -8.34 -16.92
C LYS A 67 -2.81 -7.71 -15.72
N ALA A 68 -1.52 -7.97 -15.49
CA ALA A 68 -0.76 -7.35 -14.41
C ALA A 68 -0.83 -5.82 -14.43
N SER A 69 -0.73 -5.20 -15.60
CA SER A 69 -0.85 -3.74 -15.75
C SER A 69 -2.24 -3.23 -15.38
N HIS A 70 -3.29 -4.02 -15.64
CA HIS A 70 -4.65 -3.69 -15.21
C HIS A 70 -4.79 -3.73 -13.69
N VAL A 71 -4.24 -4.74 -13.02
CA VAL A 71 -4.19 -4.81 -11.55
C VAL A 71 -3.43 -3.60 -10.99
N ALA A 72 -2.28 -3.27 -11.59
CA ALA A 72 -1.49 -2.10 -11.22
C ALA A 72 -2.28 -0.80 -11.34
N ASP A 73 -2.99 -0.61 -12.44
CA ASP A 73 -3.82 0.55 -12.69
C ASP A 73 -4.97 0.69 -11.69
N VAL A 74 -5.69 -0.41 -11.40
CA VAL A 74 -6.77 -0.43 -10.41
C VAL A 74 -6.24 -0.06 -9.03
N TYR A 75 -5.11 -0.62 -8.59
CA TYR A 75 -4.52 -0.31 -7.29
C TYR A 75 -3.98 1.12 -7.22
N ALA A 76 -3.28 1.58 -8.25
CA ALA A 76 -2.81 2.96 -8.34
C ALA A 76 -3.99 3.95 -8.28
N LYS A 77 -5.07 3.68 -9.01
CA LYS A 77 -6.28 4.50 -8.96
C LYS A 77 -6.92 4.49 -7.57
N ALA A 78 -7.07 3.32 -6.96
CA ALA A 78 -7.62 3.18 -5.61
C ALA A 78 -6.82 4.00 -4.58
N ILE A 79 -5.49 3.93 -4.64
CA ILE A 79 -4.57 4.71 -3.79
C ILE A 79 -4.76 6.22 -4.03
N SER A 80 -4.85 6.64 -5.28
CA SER A 80 -5.01 8.07 -5.61
C SER A 80 -6.37 8.68 -5.22
N LYS A 81 -7.39 7.85 -4.98
CA LYS A 81 -8.79 8.28 -4.76
C LYS A 81 -9.38 7.87 -3.41
N SER A 82 -8.59 7.29 -2.52
CA SER A 82 -9.06 6.86 -1.19
C SER A 82 -7.93 6.79 -0.18
N GLN A 83 -8.25 6.40 1.05
CA GLN A 83 -7.26 6.09 2.09
C GLN A 83 -6.59 4.71 1.92
N ALA A 84 -6.61 4.16 0.70
CA ALA A 84 -5.89 2.94 0.34
C ALA A 84 -4.38 3.17 0.26
N ASN A 85 -3.62 2.11 0.50
CA ASN A 85 -2.19 2.03 0.20
C ASN A 85 -1.87 0.58 -0.18
N MET A 86 -0.65 0.33 -0.66
CA MET A 86 -0.23 -1.01 -1.11
C MET A 86 -0.39 -2.07 -0.02
N THR A 87 0.00 -1.76 1.21
CA THR A 87 -0.14 -2.65 2.37
C THR A 87 -1.61 -3.00 2.64
N LYS A 88 -2.50 -2.00 2.68
CA LYS A 88 -3.93 -2.21 2.92
C LYS A 88 -4.57 -3.07 1.83
N LEU A 89 -4.29 -2.76 0.56
CA LEU A 89 -4.83 -3.48 -0.59
C LEU A 89 -4.34 -4.93 -0.59
N SER A 90 -3.04 -5.16 -0.49
CA SER A 90 -2.43 -6.49 -0.46
C SER A 90 -3.03 -7.37 0.64
N TYR A 91 -3.06 -6.88 1.89
CA TYR A 91 -3.61 -7.65 3.00
C TYR A 91 -5.11 -7.88 2.86
N SER A 92 -5.88 -6.86 2.51
CA SER A 92 -7.33 -7.01 2.39
C SER A 92 -7.72 -7.97 1.27
N MET A 93 -7.05 -7.89 0.12
CA MET A 93 -7.38 -8.66 -1.06
C MET A 93 -7.03 -10.14 -0.87
N ARG A 94 -5.97 -10.44 -0.11
CA ARG A 94 -5.67 -11.80 0.35
C ARG A 94 -6.86 -12.47 1.05
N TYR A 95 -7.68 -11.71 1.79
CA TYR A 95 -8.87 -12.26 2.46
C TYR A 95 -10.11 -12.25 1.58
N VAL A 96 -10.41 -11.12 0.93
CA VAL A 96 -11.68 -10.97 0.20
C VAL A 96 -11.62 -11.46 -1.24
N GLY A 97 -10.47 -11.36 -1.90
CA GLY A 97 -10.28 -11.66 -3.32
C GLY A 97 -10.81 -13.02 -3.75
N PRO A 98 -10.42 -14.14 -3.11
CA PRO A 98 -10.92 -15.48 -3.46
C PRO A 98 -12.45 -15.61 -3.35
N VAL A 99 -13.04 -14.98 -2.33
CA VAL A 99 -14.50 -15.02 -2.11
C VAL A 99 -15.22 -14.15 -3.13
N ALA A 100 -14.72 -12.93 -3.39
CA ALA A 100 -15.29 -12.04 -4.39
C ALA A 100 -15.28 -12.69 -5.78
N SER A 101 -14.12 -13.21 -6.20
CA SER A 101 -13.93 -13.95 -7.45
C SER A 101 -14.88 -15.15 -7.54
N GLY A 102 -15.00 -15.97 -6.49
CA GLY A 102 -15.92 -17.11 -6.45
C GLY A 102 -17.41 -16.74 -6.50
N LEU A 103 -17.76 -15.49 -6.18
CA LEU A 103 -19.11 -14.95 -6.32
C LEU A 103 -19.33 -14.19 -7.64
N GLY A 104 -18.32 -14.12 -8.50
CA GLY A 104 -18.38 -13.35 -9.76
C GLY A 104 -18.26 -11.83 -9.57
N ILE A 105 -17.85 -11.38 -8.38
CA ILE A 105 -17.57 -9.96 -8.10
C ILE A 105 -16.19 -9.64 -8.68
N SER A 106 -16.11 -8.56 -9.46
CA SER A 106 -14.86 -8.17 -10.12
C SER A 106 -13.84 -7.56 -9.15
N LEU A 107 -12.59 -7.48 -9.61
CA LEU A 107 -11.50 -6.83 -8.86
C LEU A 107 -11.85 -5.38 -8.52
N GLU A 108 -12.44 -4.66 -9.45
CA GLU A 108 -12.86 -3.27 -9.32
C GLU A 108 -13.93 -3.13 -8.24
N THR A 109 -14.98 -3.95 -8.28
CA THR A 109 -16.08 -3.85 -7.31
C THR A 109 -15.62 -4.24 -5.91
N ALA A 110 -14.78 -5.27 -5.79
CA ALA A 110 -14.17 -5.66 -4.52
C ALA A 110 -13.27 -4.53 -3.98
N THR A 111 -12.44 -3.93 -4.84
CA THR A 111 -11.56 -2.81 -4.47
C THR A 111 -12.37 -1.56 -4.10
N ALA A 112 -13.47 -1.27 -4.80
CA ALA A 112 -14.38 -0.15 -4.48
C ALA A 112 -15.00 -0.29 -3.10
N ALA A 113 -15.48 -1.50 -2.74
CA ALA A 113 -15.98 -1.77 -1.40
C ALA A 113 -14.88 -1.57 -0.33
N LEU A 114 -13.66 -2.02 -0.60
CA LEU A 114 -12.52 -1.80 0.29
C LEU A 114 -12.13 -0.32 0.43
N MET A 115 -12.11 0.44 -0.67
CA MET A 115 -11.88 1.89 -0.66
C MET A 115 -12.86 2.61 0.28
N ARG A 116 -14.13 2.20 0.25
CA ARG A 116 -15.15 2.75 1.16
C ARG A 116 -14.81 2.44 2.62
N LEU A 117 -14.43 1.20 2.95
CA LEU A 117 -14.05 0.82 4.31
C LEU A 117 -12.78 1.55 4.80
N TYR A 118 -11.80 1.76 3.93
CA TYR A 118 -10.60 2.51 4.30
C TYR A 118 -10.93 3.96 4.61
N ASN A 119 -11.84 4.57 3.85
CA ASN A 119 -12.28 5.95 4.07
C ASN A 119 -13.06 6.12 5.38
N THR A 120 -13.56 5.03 5.97
CA THR A 120 -14.19 5.03 7.30
C THR A 120 -13.23 4.60 8.42
N GLY A 121 -11.93 4.44 8.12
CA GLY A 121 -10.89 4.16 9.10
C GLY A 121 -10.49 2.69 9.27
N TYR A 122 -11.05 1.75 8.49
CA TYR A 122 -10.62 0.35 8.60
C TYR A 122 -9.20 0.13 8.06
N GLY A 123 -8.43 -0.69 8.78
CA GLY A 123 -7.15 -1.23 8.31
C GLY A 123 -7.35 -2.32 7.25
N GLY A 124 -6.28 -2.66 6.53
CA GLY A 124 -6.30 -3.63 5.42
C GLY A 124 -6.86 -4.99 5.81
N GLU A 125 -6.26 -5.64 6.80
CA GLU A 125 -6.67 -6.98 7.25
C GLU A 125 -8.12 -7.02 7.75
N MET A 126 -8.51 -6.05 8.59
CA MET A 126 -9.88 -5.96 9.10
C MET A 126 -10.89 -5.72 7.98
N ALA A 127 -10.63 -4.76 7.08
CA ALA A 127 -11.52 -4.47 5.96
C ALA A 127 -11.72 -5.71 5.07
N GLY A 128 -10.62 -6.40 4.72
CA GLY A 128 -10.67 -7.60 3.91
C GLY A 128 -11.41 -8.75 4.59
N ASN A 129 -11.09 -9.04 5.85
CA ASN A 129 -11.72 -10.14 6.58
C ASN A 129 -13.22 -9.88 6.84
N TYR A 130 -13.60 -8.66 7.19
CA TYR A 130 -15.01 -8.32 7.42
C TYR A 130 -15.82 -8.29 6.13
N LEU A 131 -15.26 -7.76 5.03
CA LEU A 131 -15.92 -7.83 3.74
C LEU A 131 -16.07 -9.28 3.26
N LYS A 132 -15.03 -10.12 3.42
CA LYS A 132 -15.09 -11.56 3.15
C LYS A 132 -16.25 -12.22 3.91
N ASN A 133 -16.34 -11.99 5.22
CA ASN A 133 -17.40 -12.56 6.05
C ASN A 133 -18.79 -12.05 5.63
N GLY A 134 -18.93 -10.76 5.32
CA GLY A 134 -20.17 -10.18 4.81
C GLY A 134 -20.61 -10.82 3.49
N LEU A 135 -19.70 -10.98 2.53
CA LEU A 135 -19.95 -11.64 1.25
C LEU A 135 -20.33 -13.11 1.43
N GLN A 136 -19.63 -13.85 2.30
CA GLN A 136 -19.97 -15.24 2.61
C GLN A 136 -21.35 -15.36 3.24
N ARG A 137 -21.73 -14.41 4.10
CA ARG A 137 -23.04 -14.38 4.73
C ARG A 137 -24.15 -14.10 3.72
N LEU A 138 -23.95 -13.10 2.84
CA LEU A 138 -24.84 -12.82 1.71
C LEU A 138 -25.01 -14.04 0.80
N ALA A 139 -23.96 -14.82 0.59
CA ALA A 139 -23.98 -16.01 -0.26
C ALA A 139 -24.52 -17.28 0.42
N SER A 140 -24.68 -17.29 1.75
CA SER A 140 -24.96 -18.51 2.52
C SER A 140 -26.35 -19.09 2.27
N GLY A 141 -27.36 -18.25 2.05
CA GLY A 141 -28.74 -18.67 1.80
C GLY A 141 -29.38 -19.56 2.88
N GLY A 142 -28.82 -19.59 4.09
CA GLY A 142 -29.33 -20.40 5.20
C GLY A 142 -30.65 -19.86 5.76
N GLU A 143 -31.48 -20.74 6.34
CA GLU A 143 -32.82 -20.38 6.84
C GLU A 143 -32.80 -19.24 7.87
N ASP A 144 -31.82 -19.21 8.78
CA ASP A 144 -31.63 -18.12 9.74
C ASP A 144 -31.40 -16.77 9.04
N PHE A 145 -30.57 -16.74 7.99
CA PHE A 145 -30.30 -15.52 7.24
C PHE A 145 -31.53 -15.03 6.47
N LYS A 146 -32.28 -15.97 5.86
CA LYS A 146 -33.54 -15.67 5.17
C LYS A 146 -34.58 -15.07 6.12
N ALA A 147 -34.79 -15.68 7.28
CA ALA A 147 -35.73 -15.18 8.28
C ALA A 147 -35.39 -13.76 8.75
N LYS A 148 -34.10 -13.43 8.89
CA LYS A 148 -33.64 -12.07 9.25
C LYS A 148 -33.87 -11.05 8.13
N LEU A 149 -33.71 -11.46 6.87
CA LEU A 149 -34.05 -10.62 5.71
C LEU A 149 -35.55 -10.38 5.62
N ASP A 150 -36.36 -11.42 5.82
CA ASP A 150 -37.82 -11.33 5.81
C ASP A 150 -38.32 -10.35 6.89
N ALA A 151 -37.68 -10.35 8.07
CA ALA A 151 -37.99 -9.41 9.16
C ALA A 151 -37.73 -7.93 8.81
N ILE A 152 -36.86 -7.66 7.83
CA ILE A 152 -36.62 -6.32 7.28
C ILE A 152 -37.32 -6.11 5.92
N GLY A 153 -38.15 -7.07 5.49
CA GLY A 153 -38.94 -7.01 4.27
C GLY A 153 -38.13 -7.13 2.97
N LEU A 154 -37.06 -7.92 2.98
CA LEU A 154 -36.30 -8.32 1.79
C LEU A 154 -36.35 -9.84 1.62
N SER A 155 -36.47 -10.30 0.40
CA SER A 155 -36.26 -11.70 0.06
C SER A 155 -34.77 -12.00 -0.15
N TYR A 156 -34.39 -13.26 -0.01
CA TYR A 156 -33.00 -13.68 -0.28
C TYR A 156 -32.57 -13.42 -1.72
N ASP A 157 -33.46 -13.61 -2.68
CA ASP A 157 -33.17 -13.43 -4.10
C ASP A 157 -32.80 -11.98 -4.42
N GLU A 158 -33.25 -11.01 -3.62
CA GLU A 158 -32.90 -9.60 -3.74
C GLU A 158 -31.52 -9.26 -3.15
N VAL A 159 -30.92 -10.14 -2.34
CA VAL A 159 -29.62 -9.87 -1.72
C VAL A 159 -28.54 -10.92 -2.05
N ASN A 160 -28.89 -11.89 -2.89
CA ASN A 160 -27.96 -12.92 -3.32
C ASN A 160 -26.88 -12.33 -4.26
N PRO A 161 -25.59 -12.37 -3.87
CA PRO A 161 -24.49 -11.76 -4.61
C PRO A 161 -24.15 -12.50 -5.91
N LYS A 162 -24.66 -13.73 -6.11
CA LYS A 162 -24.49 -14.47 -7.37
C LYS A 162 -25.41 -13.99 -8.49
N THR A 163 -26.49 -13.29 -8.14
CA THR A 163 -27.54 -12.87 -9.08
C THR A 163 -27.74 -11.36 -9.12
N ASN A 164 -27.15 -10.62 -8.17
CA ASN A 164 -27.28 -9.17 -8.06
C ASN A 164 -25.91 -8.53 -7.87
N ASN A 165 -25.74 -7.32 -8.40
CA ASN A 165 -24.53 -6.54 -8.16
C ASN A 165 -24.45 -6.13 -6.68
N LEU A 166 -23.25 -6.20 -6.09
CA LEU A 166 -23.00 -5.77 -4.71
C LEU A 166 -23.55 -4.38 -4.39
N ALA A 167 -23.43 -3.43 -5.32
CA ALA A 167 -23.96 -2.09 -5.10
C ALA A 167 -25.48 -2.07 -4.92
N ASP A 168 -26.21 -2.84 -5.72
CA ASP A 168 -27.68 -2.91 -5.63
C ASP A 168 -28.12 -3.59 -4.33
N ILE A 169 -27.38 -4.60 -3.88
CA ILE A 169 -27.62 -5.27 -2.60
C ILE A 169 -27.46 -4.27 -1.44
N ILE A 170 -26.35 -3.52 -1.45
CA ILE A 170 -26.06 -2.51 -0.44
C ILE A 170 -27.12 -1.40 -0.46
N GLU A 171 -27.60 -1.02 -1.65
CA GLU A 171 -28.67 -0.02 -1.80
C GLU A 171 -29.99 -0.51 -1.21
N ARG A 172 -30.42 -1.73 -1.52
CA ARG A 172 -31.65 -2.33 -0.95
C ARG A 172 -31.58 -2.42 0.57
N LEU A 173 -30.43 -2.80 1.12
CA LEU A 173 -30.22 -2.83 2.57
C LEU A 173 -30.29 -1.42 3.18
N ARG A 174 -29.81 -0.39 2.48
CA ARG A 174 -29.92 1.01 2.91
C ARG A 174 -31.37 1.47 2.94
N GLU A 175 -32.16 1.15 1.92
CA GLU A 175 -33.58 1.50 1.83
C GLU A 175 -34.41 0.92 2.97
N LYS A 176 -34.02 -0.26 3.50
CA LYS A 176 -34.65 -0.87 4.69
C LYS A 176 -34.20 -0.29 6.02
N GLN A 177 -33.37 0.75 6.01
CA GLN A 177 -32.86 1.42 7.21
C GLN A 177 -32.24 0.41 8.18
N VAL A 178 -31.32 -0.42 7.66
CA VAL A 178 -30.54 -1.35 8.47
C VAL A 178 -29.63 -0.54 9.40
N ASP A 179 -29.92 -0.61 10.70
CA ASP A 179 -29.13 0.00 11.77
C ASP A 179 -28.05 -0.97 12.28
N VAL A 180 -27.31 -0.57 13.31
CA VAL A 180 -26.25 -1.39 13.91
C VAL A 180 -26.76 -2.74 14.45
N THR A 181 -27.94 -2.76 15.06
CA THR A 181 -28.51 -3.99 15.62
C THR A 181 -28.82 -4.98 14.50
N LYS A 182 -29.54 -4.52 13.47
CA LYS A 182 -29.89 -5.34 12.31
C LYS A 182 -28.64 -5.77 11.52
N ALA A 183 -27.65 -4.88 11.39
CA ALA A 183 -26.40 -5.22 10.71
C ALA A 183 -25.64 -6.33 11.45
N ASN A 184 -25.59 -6.30 12.78
CA ASN A 184 -24.99 -7.36 13.59
C ASN A 184 -25.79 -8.67 13.49
N GLU A 185 -27.12 -8.62 13.49
CA GLU A 185 -27.95 -9.81 13.32
C GLU A 185 -27.73 -10.48 11.95
N LEU A 186 -27.64 -9.67 10.89
CA LEU A 186 -27.45 -10.12 9.51
C LEU A 186 -26.03 -10.66 9.29
N PHE A 187 -25.01 -9.90 9.66
CA PHE A 187 -23.60 -10.13 9.29
C PHE A 187 -22.70 -10.63 10.42
N GLY A 188 -23.21 -10.68 11.66
CA GLY A 188 -22.46 -11.03 12.87
C GLY A 188 -21.68 -9.85 13.44
N ASP A 189 -21.33 -9.92 14.73
CA ASP A 189 -20.75 -8.79 15.48
C ASP A 189 -19.46 -8.21 14.86
N ALA A 190 -18.62 -9.07 14.28
CA ALA A 190 -17.35 -8.65 13.70
C ALA A 190 -17.53 -7.92 12.35
N ALA A 191 -18.41 -8.42 11.48
CA ALA A 191 -18.59 -7.86 10.13
C ALA A 191 -19.74 -6.83 10.06
N GLY A 192 -20.68 -6.86 11.01
CA GLY A 192 -21.85 -5.99 11.06
C GLY A 192 -21.49 -4.52 11.01
N GLY A 193 -20.50 -4.08 11.79
CA GLY A 193 -20.02 -2.69 11.75
C GLY A 193 -19.47 -2.29 10.38
N ALA A 194 -18.66 -3.12 9.74
CA ALA A 194 -18.07 -2.82 8.43
C ALA A 194 -19.15 -2.81 7.33
N MET A 195 -20.05 -3.80 7.33
CA MET A 195 -21.16 -3.87 6.39
C MET A 195 -22.12 -2.69 6.57
N LEU A 196 -22.38 -2.27 7.81
CA LEU A 196 -23.15 -1.06 8.09
C LEU A 196 -22.50 0.18 7.46
N LYS A 197 -21.16 0.32 7.50
CA LYS A 197 -20.48 1.45 6.84
C LYS A 197 -20.56 1.44 5.32
N LEU A 198 -20.71 0.27 4.70
CA LEU A 198 -21.05 0.15 3.29
C LEU A 198 -22.51 0.57 3.05
N ILE A 199 -23.44 0.06 3.87
CA ILE A 199 -24.88 0.36 3.80
C ILE A 199 -25.17 1.86 3.98
N GLU A 200 -24.58 2.51 4.99
CA GLU A 200 -24.66 3.96 5.20
C GLU A 200 -24.15 4.75 3.99
N GLY A 201 -23.16 4.22 3.28
CA GLY A 201 -22.66 4.81 2.03
C GLY A 201 -23.57 4.65 0.84
N GLY A 202 -24.40 3.61 0.84
CA GLY A 202 -25.27 3.22 -0.26
C GLY A 202 -24.52 2.64 -1.46
N GLY A 203 -25.31 2.07 -2.37
CA GLY A 203 -24.80 1.45 -3.59
C GLY A 203 -24.16 2.46 -4.53
N GLU A 204 -24.63 3.71 -4.52
CA GLU A 204 -24.09 4.80 -5.36
C GLU A 204 -22.60 5.03 -5.13
N ALA A 205 -22.15 4.99 -3.87
CA ALA A 205 -20.75 5.18 -3.53
C ALA A 205 -19.88 4.06 -4.12
N ILE A 206 -20.37 2.82 -4.07
CA ILE A 206 -19.70 1.66 -4.66
C ILE A 206 -19.69 1.79 -6.18
N ARG A 207 -20.82 2.11 -6.83
CA ARG A 207 -20.91 2.29 -8.30
C ARG A 207 -19.98 3.39 -8.80
N THR A 208 -19.90 4.50 -8.07
CA THR A 208 -18.99 5.61 -8.42
C THR A 208 -17.53 5.18 -8.35
N MET A 209 -17.12 4.53 -7.25
CA MET A 209 -15.75 4.05 -7.09
C MET A 209 -15.42 2.96 -8.09
N ASP A 210 -16.33 2.02 -8.34
CA ASP A 210 -16.21 0.96 -9.32
C ASP A 210 -16.00 1.54 -10.73
N GLY A 211 -16.82 2.52 -11.16
CA GLY A 211 -16.64 3.20 -12.45
C GLY A 211 -15.30 3.93 -12.58
N LEU A 212 -14.78 4.51 -11.49
CA LEU A 212 -13.44 5.11 -11.46
C LEU A 212 -12.34 4.06 -11.65
N LEU A 213 -12.52 2.86 -11.09
CA LEU A 213 -11.55 1.77 -11.20
C LEU A 213 -11.62 1.07 -12.56
N GLN A 214 -12.81 0.95 -13.16
CA GLN A 214 -12.96 0.45 -14.53
C GLN A 214 -12.28 1.38 -15.55
N SER A 215 -12.21 2.69 -15.25
CA SER A 215 -11.52 3.71 -16.06
C SER A 215 -10.08 3.98 -15.60
N SER A 216 -9.43 3.00 -14.95
CA SER A 216 -8.10 3.17 -14.37
C SER A 216 -6.93 3.06 -15.36
N HIS A 217 -7.17 2.72 -16.62
CA HIS A 217 -6.11 2.46 -17.59
C HIS A 217 -5.03 3.54 -17.64
N GLY A 218 -3.76 3.13 -17.49
CA GLY A 218 -2.57 3.99 -17.52
C GLY A 218 -2.31 4.78 -16.22
N THR A 219 -3.12 4.61 -15.18
CA THR A 219 -2.98 5.38 -13.93
C THR A 219 -1.67 5.05 -13.21
N ALA A 220 -1.24 3.78 -13.21
CA ALA A 220 0.01 3.41 -12.58
C ALA A 220 1.21 4.06 -13.30
N GLU A 221 1.19 4.05 -14.63
CA GLU A 221 2.24 4.68 -15.44
C GLU A 221 2.27 6.20 -15.25
N GLU A 222 1.10 6.87 -15.23
CA GLU A 222 0.99 8.31 -14.99
C GLU A 222 1.53 8.69 -13.60
N MET A 223 1.13 7.95 -12.56
CA MET A 223 1.63 8.14 -11.20
C MET A 223 3.13 7.90 -11.11
N GLN A 224 3.65 6.86 -11.77
CA GLN A 224 5.08 6.61 -11.85
C GLN A 224 5.82 7.78 -12.51
N LYS A 225 5.32 8.33 -13.62
CA LYS A 225 5.93 9.49 -14.29
C LYS A 225 5.98 10.71 -13.39
N MET A 226 4.90 10.99 -12.67
CA MET A 226 4.87 12.06 -11.67
C MET A 226 5.92 11.83 -10.56
N GLN A 227 6.01 10.61 -10.04
CA GLN A 227 6.98 10.26 -8.99
C GLN A 227 8.44 10.35 -9.49
N ASN A 228 8.71 9.92 -10.72
CA ASN A 228 10.03 10.00 -11.35
C ASN A 228 10.44 11.45 -11.59
N THR A 229 9.50 12.30 -12.03
CA THR A 229 9.75 13.74 -12.22
C THR A 229 10.07 14.42 -10.90
N SER A 230 9.32 14.10 -9.84
CA SER A 230 9.59 14.59 -8.49
C SER A 230 10.99 14.20 -8.01
N PHE A 231 11.38 12.94 -8.20
CA PHE A 231 12.72 12.46 -7.83
C PHE A 231 13.84 13.10 -8.66
N ALA A 232 13.64 13.29 -9.96
CA ALA A 232 14.58 13.99 -10.83
C ALA A 232 14.79 15.43 -10.35
N ASN A 233 13.71 16.14 -10.04
CA ASN A 233 13.79 17.50 -9.48
C ASN A 233 14.58 17.52 -8.15
N THR A 234 14.35 16.58 -7.24
CA THR A 234 15.12 16.49 -5.98
C THR A 234 16.61 16.23 -6.24
N LYS A 235 16.95 15.41 -7.24
CA LYS A 235 18.35 15.16 -7.62
C LYS A 235 18.99 16.41 -8.23
N ASP A 236 18.26 17.13 -9.07
CA ASP A 236 18.73 18.36 -9.70
C ASP A 236 18.91 19.48 -8.65
N GLU A 237 18.02 19.57 -7.67
CA GLU A 237 18.17 20.47 -6.51
C GLU A 237 19.43 20.13 -5.70
N LEU A 238 19.69 18.85 -5.43
CA LEU A 238 20.89 18.40 -4.72
C LEU A 238 22.17 18.68 -5.53
N SER A 239 22.15 18.42 -6.84
CA SER A 239 23.27 18.72 -7.73
C SER A 239 23.54 20.22 -7.78
N SER A 240 22.50 21.04 -7.88
CA SER A 240 22.60 22.50 -7.85
C SER A 240 23.15 23.01 -6.52
N ALA A 241 22.72 22.41 -5.39
CA ALA A 241 23.27 22.72 -4.08
C ALA A 241 24.76 22.34 -3.98
N PHE A 242 25.17 21.21 -4.57
CA PHE A 242 26.56 20.77 -4.61
C PHE A 242 27.42 21.67 -5.52
N GLU A 243 26.90 22.06 -6.68
CA GLU A 243 27.53 23.05 -7.57
C GLU A 243 27.68 24.40 -6.88
N ALA A 244 26.67 24.86 -6.14
CA ALA A 244 26.75 26.10 -5.36
C ALA A 244 27.81 26.02 -4.24
N VAL A 245 27.93 24.86 -3.57
CA VAL A 245 29.02 24.60 -2.61
C VAL A 245 30.37 24.63 -3.32
N GLN A 246 30.51 23.99 -4.48
CA GLN A 246 31.74 24.00 -5.27
C GLN A 246 32.13 25.43 -5.72
N ILE A 247 31.18 26.23 -6.21
CA ILE A 247 31.39 27.63 -6.62
C ILE A 247 31.80 28.49 -5.41
N THR A 248 31.16 28.28 -4.26
CA THR A 248 31.49 28.99 -3.01
C THR A 248 32.90 28.65 -2.53
N LEU A 249 33.29 27.37 -2.63
CA LEU A 249 34.63 26.89 -2.28
C LEU A 249 35.72 27.40 -3.25
N THR A 250 35.41 27.57 -4.54
CA THR A 250 36.38 28.09 -5.53
C THR A 250 36.51 29.61 -5.53
N SER A 251 35.46 30.35 -5.18
CA SER A 251 35.48 31.82 -5.21
C SER A 251 35.92 32.47 -3.89
N ASN A 252 35.86 31.79 -2.74
CA ASN A 252 36.11 32.39 -1.41
C ASN A 252 36.83 31.43 -0.43
N VAL A 253 38.04 30.99 -0.79
CA VAL A 253 38.82 29.95 -0.09
C VAL A 253 39.12 30.25 1.41
N ILE A 254 39.02 31.50 1.89
CA ILE A 254 39.44 31.84 3.27
C ILE A 254 38.27 31.97 4.28
N PRO A 255 37.13 32.64 3.99
CA PRO A 255 36.05 32.77 4.98
C PRO A 255 35.11 31.55 5.05
N ALA A 256 34.97 30.79 3.96
CA ALA A 256 34.02 29.66 3.88
C ALA A 256 34.49 28.44 4.67
N VAL A 257 35.81 28.19 4.71
CA VAL A 257 36.41 27.15 5.57
C VAL A 257 36.16 27.46 7.04
N ASP A 258 36.17 28.73 7.43
CA ASP A 258 35.91 29.16 8.80
C ASP A 258 34.43 28.99 9.18
N MET A 259 33.50 29.15 8.22
CA MET A 259 32.07 28.86 8.42
C MET A 259 31.79 27.36 8.53
N VAL A 260 32.38 26.54 7.66
CA VAL A 260 32.24 25.06 7.71
C VAL A 260 32.91 24.52 8.97
N ALA A 261 34.09 25.00 9.32
CA ALA A 261 34.78 24.63 10.57
C ALA A 261 33.98 25.06 11.80
N LYS A 262 33.38 26.25 11.84
CA LYS A 262 32.50 26.68 12.93
C LYS A 262 31.20 25.88 12.99
N ALA A 263 30.63 25.49 11.85
CA ALA A 263 29.45 24.62 11.80
C ALA A 263 29.78 23.21 12.31
N PHE A 264 30.90 22.63 11.88
CA PHE A 264 31.39 21.34 12.37
C PHE A 264 31.78 21.41 13.86
N THR A 265 32.36 22.53 14.30
CA THR A 265 32.73 22.76 15.71
C THR A 265 31.49 22.93 16.59
N LYS A 266 30.41 23.57 16.10
CA LYS A 266 29.12 23.62 16.80
C LYS A 266 28.48 22.24 16.95
N VAL A 267 28.54 21.40 15.91
CA VAL A 267 28.06 20.02 15.98
C VAL A 267 28.90 19.19 16.98
N LEU A 268 30.22 19.35 16.97
CA LEU A 268 31.12 18.67 17.92
C LEU A 268 30.99 19.20 19.37
N GLN A 269 30.73 20.50 19.55
CA GLN A 269 30.47 21.10 20.86
C GLN A 269 29.12 20.67 21.43
N PHE A 270 28.09 20.58 20.59
CA PHE A 270 26.78 20.05 20.99
C PHE A 270 26.86 18.57 21.42
N VAL A 271 27.77 17.79 20.82
CA VAL A 271 28.04 16.39 21.20
C VAL A 271 28.90 16.28 22.48
N ASN A 272 29.76 17.27 22.77
CA ASN A 272 30.60 17.29 23.97
C ASN A 272 29.93 17.96 25.20
N GLU A 273 28.88 18.77 25.00
CA GLU A 273 28.09 19.40 26.09
C GLU A 273 26.91 18.54 26.56
N LEU A 274 26.66 17.39 25.93
CA LEU A 274 25.70 16.41 26.41
C LEU A 274 26.31 15.60 27.58
N PRO A 275 25.66 15.53 28.76
CA PRO A 275 26.15 14.71 29.87
C PRO A 275 26.23 13.23 29.45
N VAL A 276 27.25 12.55 29.95
CA VAL A 276 27.68 11.17 29.60
C VAL A 276 26.54 10.12 29.60
N GLY A 277 25.40 10.39 30.25
CA GLY A 277 24.23 9.51 30.27
C GLY A 277 23.46 9.37 28.95
N VAL A 278 23.69 10.21 27.93
CA VAL A 278 23.01 10.09 26.62
C VAL A 278 23.85 9.30 25.59
N GLN A 279 25.15 9.09 25.83
CA GLN A 279 26.01 8.33 24.90
C GLN A 279 25.76 6.81 24.93
N VAL A 280 25.03 6.31 25.94
CA VAL A 280 24.70 4.89 26.08
C VAL A 280 23.21 4.60 25.75
N ALA A 281 22.41 5.64 25.51
CA ALA A 281 21.00 5.53 25.12
C ALA A 281 20.80 5.67 23.59
N GLY A 282 21.86 5.51 22.80
CA GLY A 282 21.81 5.53 21.34
C GLY A 282 21.44 4.19 20.70
N THR A 283 21.26 3.12 21.50
CA THR A 283 20.77 1.82 21.01
C THR A 283 19.26 1.63 21.15
N ASP A 284 18.53 2.58 21.77
CA ASP A 284 17.08 2.49 21.90
C ASP A 284 16.45 3.90 21.82
N ILE A 285 15.59 4.12 20.81
CA ILE A 285 14.63 5.24 20.51
C ILE A 285 14.66 5.36 18.97
N SER A 286 13.82 4.69 18.17
CA SER A 286 12.34 4.70 18.12
C SER A 286 11.75 6.12 18.17
N ASP A 287 11.32 6.60 17.01
CA ASP A 287 10.31 7.63 16.78
C ASP A 287 10.23 8.83 17.74
N ASN A 288 10.72 10.00 17.30
CA ASN A 288 9.84 11.18 17.21
C ASN A 288 10.40 12.31 16.32
N GLY A 289 9.45 12.98 15.66
CA GLY A 289 9.63 13.95 14.58
C GLY A 289 10.60 15.09 14.86
N GLY A 290 11.47 15.33 13.87
CA GLY A 290 12.31 16.51 13.78
C GLY A 290 13.40 16.27 12.74
N SER A 291 13.47 17.11 11.71
CA SER A 291 14.36 17.04 10.54
C SER A 291 15.87 17.11 10.84
N GLY A 292 16.31 16.81 12.06
CA GLY A 292 17.71 16.71 12.49
C GLY A 292 18.16 15.28 12.84
N GLY A 293 17.25 14.33 13.08
CA GLY A 293 17.61 12.98 13.55
C GLY A 293 18.31 12.10 12.48
N THR A 294 17.92 12.24 11.22
CA THR A 294 18.40 11.36 10.13
C THR A 294 19.88 11.59 9.78
N PHE A 295 20.40 12.80 9.98
CA PHE A 295 21.81 13.10 9.74
C PHE A 295 22.73 12.51 10.82
N ILE A 296 22.26 12.43 12.07
CA ILE A 296 23.04 11.88 13.19
C ILE A 296 23.16 10.35 13.07
N ALA A 297 22.08 9.67 12.65
CA ALA A 297 22.11 8.23 12.37
C ALA A 297 23.15 7.88 11.28
N CYS A 298 23.16 8.64 10.18
CA CYS A 298 24.12 8.45 9.08
C CYS A 298 25.60 8.63 9.52
N CYS A 299 25.86 9.51 10.48
CA CYS A 299 27.20 9.70 11.04
C CYS A 299 27.62 8.57 12.00
N LEU A 300 26.69 7.94 12.72
CA LEU A 300 26.96 6.81 13.62
C LEU A 300 27.30 5.53 12.84
N GLU A 301 26.56 5.22 11.76
CA GLU A 301 26.83 4.04 10.91
C GLU A 301 28.15 4.14 10.14
N CYS A 302 28.61 5.36 9.84
CA CYS A 302 29.96 5.57 9.28
C CYS A 302 31.09 5.24 10.26
N LYS A 303 30.83 5.21 11.58
CA LYS A 303 31.83 4.90 12.60
C LYS A 303 31.98 3.39 12.83
N GLU A 304 30.90 2.62 12.72
CA GLU A 304 30.95 1.15 12.85
C GLU A 304 31.64 0.47 11.66
N ASN A 305 31.54 1.03 10.45
CA ASN A 305 32.05 0.36 9.25
C ASN A 305 33.56 0.57 8.96
N LYS A 306 34.32 1.09 9.94
CA LYS A 306 35.80 1.20 9.87
C LYS A 306 36.47 0.45 11.02
N GLY A 307 36.26 -0.86 11.08
CA GLY A 307 37.02 -1.78 11.93
C GLY A 307 36.82 -3.21 11.45
N GLY A 308 37.74 -3.71 10.62
CA GLY A 308 37.65 -5.05 10.09
C GLY A 308 37.84 -6.16 11.13
N ASN A 309 37.22 -7.30 10.79
CA ASN A 309 37.59 -8.69 11.10
C ASN A 309 37.12 -9.30 12.44
N GLY A 310 36.06 -10.12 12.36
CA GLY A 310 35.64 -11.07 13.41
C GLY A 310 34.25 -11.66 13.14
N SER A 311 34.17 -12.99 13.02
CA SER A 311 32.97 -13.80 12.75
C SER A 311 31.82 -13.64 13.76
N PRO A 312 30.56 -13.96 13.37
CA PRO A 312 29.39 -13.80 14.24
C PRO A 312 29.26 -14.97 15.23
N GLN A 313 29.03 -14.65 16.51
CA GLN A 313 28.43 -15.59 17.46
C GLN A 313 27.31 -14.88 18.25
N CYS A 314 26.14 -15.51 18.25
CA CYS A 314 24.96 -15.12 19.03
C CYS A 314 24.97 -15.76 20.44
N TYR A 315 24.15 -15.18 21.33
CA TYR A 315 23.59 -15.70 22.60
C TYR A 315 24.56 -15.79 23.81
N ASP A 316 24.19 -15.56 25.09
CA ASP A 316 22.94 -15.76 25.85
C ASP A 316 22.79 -14.77 27.06
N ASP A 317 21.54 -14.69 27.53
CA ASP A 317 20.93 -14.18 28.79
C ASP A 317 21.80 -13.91 30.04
N VAL A 318 21.45 -12.82 30.78
CA VAL A 318 20.85 -12.81 32.15
C VAL A 318 20.10 -11.48 32.37
#